data_AF-A0A5N6RPY2-F1
#
_entry.id   AF-A0A5N6RPY2-F1
#
_cell.length_a   1.000
_cell.length_b   1.000
_cell.length_c   1.000
_cell.angle_alpha   90.00
_cell.angle_beta   90.00
_cell.angle_gamma   90.00
#
_symmetry.space_group_name_H-M   'P 1'
#
loop_
_entity.id
_entity.type
_entity.pdbx_description
1 polymer ?
#
loop_
_entity_poly.entity_id
_entity_poly.type
_entity_poly.pdbx_seq_one_letter_code
_entity_poly.pdbx_strand_id
1 'polypeptide(L)'
;MENSYGSSRKSKDVSLQELRDRLAEFAEVRGWDQYHSPRNLLLALVGEVGELSEIFQWKGEVARGLPNWSSDDKEHLEEELSDVLLYLVRLADVCGLDLGQAALTKIVKNARKYPILNQTQTSTFN
;
A
#
# COMPACT_ATOMS: atom_id res chain seq x y z
N MET A 1 -15.55 -38.61 -24.17
CA MET A 1 -16.34 -37.53 -23.56
C MET A 1 -15.36 -36.50 -23.04
N GLU A 2 -15.07 -35.49 -23.85
CA GLU A 2 -14.34 -34.29 -23.46
C GLU A 2 -15.29 -33.31 -22.77
N ASN A 3 -14.81 -32.68 -21.70
CA ASN A 3 -14.94 -31.24 -21.40
C ASN A 3 -14.20 -30.99 -20.07
N SER A 4 -13.00 -30.41 -20.04
CA SER A 4 -12.60 -29.03 -20.40
C SER A 4 -12.57 -28.10 -19.17
N TYR A 5 -11.35 -27.80 -18.73
CA TYR A 5 -10.88 -26.48 -18.31
C TYR A 5 -11.68 -25.71 -17.24
N GLY A 6 -11.34 -25.96 -15.98
CA GLY A 6 -11.21 -24.87 -14.99
C GLY A 6 -9.76 -24.37 -15.02
N SER A 7 -9.42 -23.53 -16.00
CA SER A 7 -8.14 -22.80 -15.99
C SER A 7 -8.14 -21.89 -14.76
N SER A 8 -7.47 -22.33 -13.69
CA SER A 8 -7.09 -21.45 -12.60
C SER A 8 -6.14 -20.41 -13.21
N ARG A 9 -6.68 -19.24 -13.56
CA ARG A 9 -5.88 -18.06 -13.88
C ARG A 9 -4.97 -17.86 -12.67
N LYS A 10 -3.69 -18.20 -12.81
CA LYS A 10 -2.66 -17.69 -11.90
C LYS A 10 -2.79 -16.17 -11.97
N SER A 11 -3.37 -15.57 -10.93
CA SER A 11 -3.33 -14.13 -10.75
C SER A 11 -1.85 -13.73 -10.83
N LYS A 12 -1.50 -12.94 -11.82
CA LYS A 12 -0.15 -12.39 -11.94
C LYS A 12 -0.06 -11.29 -10.90
N ASP A 13 0.88 -11.40 -9.96
CA ASP A 13 1.09 -10.36 -8.95
C ASP A 13 1.35 -9.01 -9.63
N VAL A 14 0.69 -7.96 -9.15
CA VAL A 14 0.87 -6.59 -9.66
C VAL A 14 2.06 -5.96 -8.94
N SER A 15 3.07 -5.52 -9.70
CA SER A 15 4.26 -4.87 -9.14
C SER A 15 4.07 -3.36 -8.99
N LEU A 16 4.83 -2.73 -8.08
CA LEU A 16 4.88 -1.26 -7.99
C LEU A 16 5.31 -0.61 -9.30
N GLN A 17 6.17 -1.29 -10.06
CA GLN A 17 6.61 -0.89 -11.38
C GLN A 17 5.43 -0.86 -12.38
N GLU A 18 4.61 -1.91 -12.36
CA GLU A 18 3.40 -1.97 -13.19
C GLU A 18 2.38 -0.88 -12.81
N LEU A 19 2.18 -0.62 -11.52
CA LEU A 19 1.30 0.48 -11.07
C LEU A 19 1.82 1.83 -11.53
N ARG A 20 3.13 2.08 -11.37
CA ARG A 20 3.79 3.30 -11.83
C ARG A 20 3.53 3.57 -13.31
N ASP A 21 3.80 2.57 -14.14
CA ASP A 21 3.70 2.71 -15.60
C ASP A 21 2.25 2.94 -16.03
N ARG A 22 1.29 2.22 -15.44
CA ARG A 22 -0.15 2.42 -15.70
C ARG A 22 -0.65 3.80 -15.24
N LEU A 23 -0.16 4.31 -14.11
CA LEU A 23 -0.52 5.64 -13.61
C LEU A 23 0.07 6.75 -14.49
N ALA A 24 1.30 6.58 -14.94
CA ALA A 24 1.95 7.51 -15.87
C ALA A 24 1.15 7.59 -17.18
N GLU A 25 0.83 6.45 -17.78
CA GLU A 25 -0.01 6.38 -18.99
C GLU A 25 -1.39 7.02 -18.75
N PHE A 26 -2.04 6.70 -17.63
CA PHE A 26 -3.36 7.24 -17.29
C PHE A 26 -3.36 8.78 -17.18
N ALA A 27 -2.29 9.34 -16.61
CA ALA A 27 -2.11 10.78 -16.47
C ALA A 27 -1.79 11.47 -17.81
N GLU A 28 -0.91 10.86 -18.61
CA GLU A 28 -0.49 11.38 -19.91
C GLU A 28 -1.68 11.51 -20.86
N VAL A 29 -2.50 10.46 -21.02
CA VAL A 29 -3.65 10.47 -21.94
C VAL A 29 -4.74 11.48 -21.54
N ARG A 30 -4.73 11.95 -20.30
CA ARG A 30 -5.64 12.99 -19.78
C ARG A 30 -5.02 14.38 -19.72
N GLY A 31 -3.72 14.51 -20.06
CA GLY A 31 -2.97 15.75 -19.92
C GLY A 31 -2.87 16.22 -18.46
N TRP A 32 -2.90 15.29 -17.50
CA TRP A 32 -2.90 15.62 -16.08
C TRP A 32 -1.51 15.88 -15.50
N ASP A 33 -0.45 15.58 -16.25
CA ASP A 33 0.94 15.78 -15.79
C ASP A 33 1.24 17.23 -15.38
N GLN A 34 0.55 18.20 -15.96
CA GLN A 34 0.64 19.61 -15.56
C GLN A 34 0.22 19.87 -14.10
N TYR A 35 -0.63 19.01 -13.51
CA TYR A 35 -1.10 19.11 -12.13
C TYR A 35 -0.28 18.25 -11.16
N HIS A 36 0.49 17.30 -11.67
CA HIS A 36 1.26 16.31 -10.91
C HIS A 36 2.62 16.83 -10.43
N SER A 37 2.68 18.06 -9.91
CA SER A 37 3.88 18.50 -9.19
C SER A 37 4.06 17.70 -7.88
N PRO A 38 5.29 17.48 -7.38
CA PRO A 38 5.51 16.73 -6.14
C PRO A 38 4.71 17.24 -4.95
N ARG A 39 4.56 18.57 -4.81
CA ARG A 39 3.75 19.16 -3.74
C ARG A 39 2.27 18.81 -3.88
N ASN A 40 1.72 18.88 -5.09
CA ASN A 40 0.30 18.60 -5.30
C ASN A 40 -0.01 17.13 -5.05
N LEU A 41 0.85 16.22 -5.54
CA LEU A 41 0.72 14.79 -5.28
C LEU A 41 0.83 14.46 -3.78
N LEU A 42 1.74 15.12 -3.06
CA LEU A 42 1.83 14.98 -1.60
C LEU A 42 0.55 15.45 -0.90
N LEU A 43 -0.04 16.57 -1.33
CA LEU A 43 -1.28 17.07 -0.74
C LEU A 43 -2.48 16.17 -1.05
N ALA A 44 -2.56 15.62 -2.26
CA ALA A 44 -3.57 14.62 -2.61
C ALA A 44 -3.41 13.36 -1.75
N LEU A 45 -2.18 12.83 -1.63
CA LEU A 45 -1.86 11.71 -0.72
C LEU A 45 -2.31 11.97 0.72
N VAL A 46 -2.11 13.19 1.24
CA VAL A 46 -2.57 13.55 2.59
C VAL A 46 -4.10 13.57 2.68
N GLY A 47 -4.80 13.98 1.60
CA GLY A 47 -6.24 13.87 1.47
C GLY A 47 -6.73 12.44 1.64
N GLU A 48 -6.19 11.51 0.84
CA GLU A 48 -6.58 10.09 0.90
C GLU A 48 -6.23 9.43 2.23
N VAL A 49 -5.12 9.84 2.88
CA VAL A 49 -4.83 9.40 4.26
C VAL A 49 -5.89 9.92 5.24
N GLY A 50 -6.46 11.10 4.99
CA GLY A 50 -7.60 11.65 5.71
C GLY A 50 -8.85 10.80 5.52
N GLU A 51 -9.23 10.51 4.28
CA GLU A 51 -10.38 9.67 3.94
C GLU A 51 -10.25 8.26 4.53
N LEU A 52 -9.06 7.63 4.39
CA LEU A 52 -8.72 6.40 5.09
C LEU A 52 -8.89 6.51 6.61
N SER A 53 -8.51 7.64 7.21
CA SER A 53 -8.66 7.85 8.66
C SER A 53 -10.12 7.99 9.07
N GLU A 54 -10.98 8.58 8.24
CA GLU A 54 -12.41 8.74 8.50
C GLU A 54 -13.13 7.39 8.65
N ILE A 55 -12.66 6.35 7.95
CA ILE A 55 -13.17 4.97 8.08
C ILE A 55 -13.00 4.46 9.52
N PHE A 56 -11.92 4.86 10.20
CA PHE A 56 -11.59 4.38 11.54
C PHE A 56 -11.98 5.35 12.67
N GLN A 57 -12.24 6.63 12.38
CA GLN A 57 -12.29 7.71 13.37
C GLN A 57 -13.25 7.46 14.56
N TRP A 58 -14.36 6.74 14.34
CA TRP A 58 -15.36 6.41 15.36
C TRP A 58 -15.40 4.93 15.74
N LYS A 59 -14.49 4.12 15.17
CA LYS A 59 -14.33 2.72 15.56
C LYS A 59 -13.44 2.70 16.81
N GLY A 60 -13.85 1.93 17.83
CA GLY A 60 -13.00 1.64 18.99
C GLY A 60 -11.83 0.73 18.58
N GLU A 61 -11.40 -0.15 19.48
CA GLU A 61 -10.39 -1.15 19.13
C GLU A 61 -10.85 -2.03 17.94
N VAL A 62 -10.08 -2.01 16.85
CA VAL A 62 -10.38 -2.77 15.63
C VAL A 62 -9.59 -4.08 15.63
N ALA A 63 -10.29 -5.21 15.64
CA ALA A 63 -9.67 -6.52 15.60
C ALA A 63 -9.00 -6.80 14.25
N ARG A 64 -7.84 -7.47 14.30
CA ARG A 64 -7.14 -7.96 13.10
C ARG A 64 -8.07 -8.82 12.25
N GLY A 65 -8.04 -8.59 10.93
CA GLY A 65 -8.86 -9.35 9.98
C GLY A 65 -10.31 -8.85 9.85
N LEU A 66 -10.68 -7.79 10.58
CA LEU A 66 -11.95 -7.08 10.40
C LEU A 66 -13.19 -8.01 10.42
N PRO A 67 -13.33 -8.92 11.41
CA PRO A 67 -14.38 -9.94 11.40
C PRO A 67 -15.80 -9.36 11.47
N ASN A 68 -15.95 -8.15 12.04
CA ASN A 68 -17.24 -7.50 12.26
C ASN A 68 -17.54 -6.39 11.24
N TRP A 69 -16.73 -6.26 10.18
CA TRP A 69 -16.94 -5.26 9.15
C TRP A 69 -17.83 -5.83 8.04
N SER A 70 -18.74 -4.99 7.53
CA SER A 70 -19.58 -5.32 6.37
C SER A 70 -18.73 -5.48 5.09
N SER A 71 -19.35 -5.93 4.00
CA SER A 71 -18.74 -5.89 2.67
C SER A 71 -18.36 -4.45 2.29
N ASP A 72 -19.30 -3.54 2.50
CA ASP A 72 -19.18 -2.15 2.05
C ASP A 72 -18.10 -1.42 2.86
N ASP A 73 -17.97 -1.71 4.16
CA ASP A 73 -16.86 -1.20 4.99
C ASP A 73 -15.49 -1.67 4.47
N LYS A 74 -15.41 -2.89 3.94
CA LYS A 74 -14.16 -3.48 3.43
C LYS A 74 -13.83 -2.97 2.04
N GLU A 75 -14.85 -2.79 1.19
CA GLU A 75 -14.71 -2.20 -0.14
C GLU A 75 -14.20 -0.77 -0.02
N HIS A 76 -14.84 0.06 0.81
CA HIS A 76 -14.40 1.43 1.07
C HIS A 76 -12.96 1.47 1.65
N LEU A 77 -12.61 0.55 2.55
CA LEU A 77 -11.23 0.43 3.03
C LEU A 77 -10.24 0.06 1.91
N GLU A 78 -10.64 -0.81 0.98
CA GLU A 78 -9.81 -1.21 -0.17
C GLU A 78 -9.60 -0.05 -1.13
N GLU A 79 -10.62 0.76 -1.38
CA GLU A 79 -10.55 1.99 -2.18
C GLU A 79 -9.55 2.98 -1.57
N GLU A 80 -9.73 3.37 -0.30
CA GLU A 80 -8.86 4.38 0.33
C GLU A 80 -7.41 3.91 0.52
N LEU A 81 -7.20 2.62 0.82
CA LEU A 81 -5.85 2.05 0.84
C LEU A 81 -5.20 2.08 -0.55
N SER A 82 -6.00 1.85 -1.60
CA SER A 82 -5.54 1.89 -2.98
C SER A 82 -5.19 3.31 -3.39
N ASP A 83 -6.00 4.31 -3.07
CA ASP A 83 -5.73 5.70 -3.43
C ASP A 83 -4.47 6.23 -2.74
N VAL A 84 -4.28 5.93 -1.44
CA VAL A 84 -3.02 6.20 -0.74
C VAL A 84 -1.82 5.55 -1.45
N LEU A 85 -1.94 4.29 -1.86
CA LEU A 85 -0.88 3.59 -2.59
C LEU A 85 -0.58 4.24 -3.94
N LEU A 86 -1.61 4.55 -4.72
CA LEU A 86 -1.47 5.07 -6.08
C LEU A 86 -0.84 6.48 -6.08
N TYR A 87 -1.25 7.37 -5.18
CA TYR A 87 -0.59 8.67 -5.03
C TYR A 87 0.84 8.55 -4.53
N LEU A 88 1.14 7.64 -3.61
CA LEU A 88 2.51 7.41 -3.15
C LEU A 88 3.41 6.90 -4.29
N VAL A 89 2.91 5.97 -5.11
CA VAL A 89 3.62 5.47 -6.29
C VAL A 89 3.85 6.60 -7.30
N ARG A 90 2.82 7.39 -7.62
CA ARG A 90 2.96 8.50 -8.57
C ARG A 90 3.89 9.60 -8.05
N LEU A 91 3.84 9.90 -6.75
CA LEU A 91 4.77 10.84 -6.11
C LEU A 91 6.22 10.36 -6.23
N ALA A 92 6.47 9.08 -5.97
CA ALA A 92 7.82 8.52 -6.10
C ALA A 92 8.33 8.60 -7.55
N ASP A 93 7.46 8.30 -8.53
CA ASP A 93 7.76 8.37 -9.95
C ASP A 93 8.18 9.78 -10.40
N VAL A 94 7.35 10.78 -10.10
CA VAL A 94 7.65 12.18 -10.44
C VAL A 94 8.91 12.69 -9.73
N CYS A 95 9.27 12.10 -8.59
CA CYS A 95 10.53 12.37 -7.88
C CYS A 95 11.73 11.56 -8.40
N GLY A 96 11.55 10.67 -9.38
CA GLY A 96 12.61 9.82 -9.93
C GLY A 96 13.09 8.72 -8.98
N LEU A 97 12.21 8.22 -8.10
CA LEU A 97 12.55 7.22 -7.09
C LEU A 97 11.99 5.85 -7.46
N ASP A 98 12.84 4.81 -7.40
CA ASP A 98 12.38 3.43 -7.37
C ASP A 98 11.84 3.11 -5.97
N LEU A 99 10.52 3.22 -5.81
CA LEU A 99 9.85 3.01 -4.54
C LEU A 99 10.02 1.58 -4.01
N GLY A 100 10.02 0.58 -4.89
CA GLY A 100 10.20 -0.83 -4.51
C GLY A 100 11.58 -1.07 -3.92
N GLN A 101 12.63 -0.61 -4.62
CA GLN A 101 14.00 -0.72 -4.14
C GLN A 101 14.24 0.11 -2.85
N ALA A 102 13.63 1.29 -2.76
CA ALA A 102 13.68 2.13 -1.56
C ALA A 102 13.02 1.42 -0.35
N ALA A 103 11.86 0.78 -0.53
CA ALA A 103 11.17 0.02 0.50
C ALA A 103 12.01 -1.17 1.00
N LEU A 104 12.56 -1.97 0.08
CA LEU A 104 13.46 -3.09 0.42
C LEU A 104 14.68 -2.62 1.23
N THR A 105 15.29 -1.52 0.81
CA THR A 105 16.42 -0.91 1.53
C THR A 105 16.00 -0.44 2.92
N LYS A 106 14.80 0.11 3.06
CA LYS A 106 14.28 0.60 4.34
C LYS A 106 13.99 -0.53 5.33
N ILE A 107 13.54 -1.70 4.86
CA ILE A 107 13.36 -2.90 5.69
C ILE A 107 14.69 -3.33 6.32
N VAL A 108 15.77 -3.41 5.52
CA VAL A 108 17.12 -3.75 6.03
C VAL A 108 17.60 -2.73 7.07
N LYS A 109 17.37 -1.42 6.82
CA LYS A 109 17.69 -0.36 7.79
C LYS A 109 16.86 -0.49 9.07
N ASN A 110 15.58 -0.83 8.98
CA ASN A 110 14.71 -1.03 10.14
C ASN A 110 15.15 -2.22 10.98
N ALA A 111 15.53 -3.35 10.37
CA ALA A 111 16.02 -4.52 11.09
C ALA A 111 17.31 -4.21 11.90
N ARG A 112 18.18 -3.34 11.38
CA ARG A 112 19.35 -2.85 12.12
C ARG A 112 18.98 -1.89 13.26
N LYS A 113 17.96 -1.05 13.05
CA LYS A 113 17.48 -0.09 14.05
C LYS A 113 16.74 -0.78 15.20
N TYR A 114 16.03 -1.88 14.90
CA TYR A 114 15.23 -2.65 15.85
C TYR A 114 15.66 -4.13 15.80
N PRO A 115 16.82 -4.48 16.40
CA PRO A 115 17.29 -5.86 16.40
C PRO A 115 16.37 -6.75 17.24
N ILE A 116 16.29 -8.03 16.88
CA ILE A 116 15.63 -9.03 17.72
C ILE A 116 16.47 -9.17 18.99
N LEU A 117 15.87 -8.88 20.14
CA LEU A 117 16.46 -9.23 21.42
C LEU A 117 16.35 -10.74 21.57
N ASN A 118 17.48 -11.44 21.62
CA ASN A 118 17.49 -12.85 21.99
C ASN A 118 16.96 -12.95 23.43
N GLN A 119 15.74 -13.44 23.61
CA GLN A 119 15.29 -13.93 24.91
C GLN A 119 16.04 -15.22 25.20
N THR A 120 17.22 -15.11 25.81
CA THR A 120 17.88 -16.27 26.39
C THR A 120 18.62 -15.86 27.65
N GLN A 121 18.10 -16.39 28.77
CA GLN A 121 18.67 -16.46 30.12
C GLN A 121 18.43 -15.28 31.08
N THR A 122 17.23 -15.23 31.65
CA THR A 122 17.04 -15.01 33.09
C THR A 122 16.04 -16.04 33.62
N SER A 123 16.53 -17.27 33.78
CA SER A 123 15.94 -18.25 34.71
C SER A 123 17.09 -18.80 35.53
N THR A 124 17.57 -17.97 36.44
CA THR A 124 18.41 -18.38 37.56
C THR A 124 18.09 -17.46 38.75
N PHE A 125 17.81 -18.12 39.89
CA PHE A 125 17.57 -17.63 41.25
C PHE A 125 16.15 -17.09 41.51
N ASN A 126 15.34 -17.63 42.43
CA ASN A 126 15.52 -18.55 43.57
C ASN A 126 14.33 -19.50 43.70
#